data_AF-A0A521WI48-F1
#
_entry.id   AF-A0A521WI48-F1
#
_cell.length_a   1.000
_cell.length_b   1.000
_cell.length_c   1.000
_cell.angle_alpha   90.00
_cell.angle_beta   90.00
_cell.angle_gamma   90.00
#
_symmetry.space_group_name_H-M   'P 1'
#
loop_
_entity.id
_entity.type
_entity.pdbx_description
1 polymer ?
#
loop_
_entity_poly.entity_id
_entity_poly.type
_entity_poly.pdbx_seq_one_letter_code
_entity_poly.pdbx_strand_id
1 'polypeptide(L)'
;MKQIRPLDTTPEAYELQLQIFKKMTPEERLQQAIELTQTCRRLMATGVKMRHPDYNDEQTRLAVIRLQLGDELFIKAYPNAKDILP
;
A
#
# COMPACT_ATOMS: atom_id res chain seq x y z
N MET A 1 12.60 23.63 8.94
CA MET A 1 11.43 23.11 8.19
C MET A 1 10.19 23.34 9.04
N LYS A 2 9.07 23.78 8.46
CA LYS A 2 7.81 23.96 9.20
C LYS A 2 7.25 22.59 9.52
N GLN A 3 6.96 22.30 10.79
CA GLN A 3 6.37 21.02 11.17
C GLN A 3 4.92 21.00 10.70
N ILE A 4 4.60 20.13 9.74
CA ILE A 4 3.26 19.96 9.19
C ILE A 4 2.62 18.80 9.97
N ARG A 5 1.69 19.13 10.86
CA ARG A 5 0.81 18.16 11.53
C ARG A 5 -0.45 17.96 10.67
N PRO A 6 -0.93 16.72 10.48
CA PRO A 6 -2.23 16.47 9.84
C PRO A 6 -3.39 17.13 10.59
N LEU A 7 -4.38 17.66 9.86
CA LEU A 7 -5.52 18.37 10.47
C LEU A 7 -6.46 17.43 11.24
N ASP A 8 -6.53 16.16 10.84
CA ASP A 8 -7.37 15.09 11.39
C ASP A 8 -6.73 14.36 12.59
N THR A 9 -5.52 14.74 13.01
CA THR A 9 -4.77 14.10 14.09
C THR A 9 -4.49 15.10 15.20
N THR A 10 -4.92 14.87 16.44
CA THR A 10 -4.69 15.83 17.53
C THR A 10 -3.19 16.09 17.78
N PRO A 11 -2.80 17.26 18.32
CA PRO A 11 -1.40 17.55 18.65
C PRO A 11 -0.73 16.48 19.52
N GLU A 12 -1.46 15.96 20.51
CA GLU A 12 -0.98 14.96 21.45
C GLU A 12 -0.72 13.62 20.76
N ALA A 13 -1.65 13.19 19.89
CA ALA A 13 -1.50 11.96 19.13
C ALA A 13 -0.34 12.03 18.13
N TYR A 14 -0.18 13.17 17.47
CA TYR A 14 0.93 13.39 16.54
C TYR A 14 2.29 13.39 17.26
N GLU A 15 2.40 14.05 18.41
CA GLU A 15 3.63 14.05 19.19
C GLU A 15 3.96 12.63 19.68
N LEU A 16 2.97 11.89 20.20
CA LEU A 16 3.16 10.50 20.62
C LEU A 16 3.65 9.62 19.46
N GLN A 17 3.05 9.74 18.27
CA GLN A 17 3.47 9.00 17.09
C GLN A 17 4.94 9.28 16.73
N LEU A 18 5.36 10.55 16.78
CA LEU A 18 6.75 10.92 16.53
C LEU A 18 7.70 10.34 17.58
N GLN A 19 7.31 10.36 18.85
CA GLN A 19 8.11 9.77 19.93
C GLN A 19 8.26 8.25 19.77
N ILE A 20 7.22 7.56 19.33
CA ILE A 20 7.28 6.12 19.01
C ILE A 20 8.28 5.89 17.86
N PHE A 21 8.15 6.61 16.75
CA PHE A 21 9.07 6.43 15.61
C PHE A 21 10.53 6.78 15.92
N LYS A 22 10.78 7.78 16.78
CA LYS A 22 12.13 8.16 17.20
C LYS A 22 12.80 7.10 18.08
N LYS A 23 12.01 6.29 18.79
CA LYS A 23 12.51 5.23 19.68
C LYS A 23 12.77 3.91 18.97
N MET A 24 12.23 3.71 17.76
CA MET A 24 12.42 2.49 17.00
C MET A 24 13.88 2.31 16.58
N THR A 25 14.41 1.09 16.70
CA THR A 25 15.65 0.70 16.02
C THR A 25 15.43 0.62 14.50
N PRO A 26 16.49 0.62 13.69
CA PRO A 26 16.37 0.39 12.24
C PRO A 26 15.60 -0.89 11.89
N GLU A 27 15.81 -1.98 12.63
CA GLU A 27 15.15 -3.27 12.42
C GLU A 27 13.65 -3.20 12.75
N GLU A 28 13.28 -2.60 13.88
CA GLU A 28 11.87 -2.39 14.25
C GLU A 28 11.16 -1.54 13.19
N ARG A 29 11.83 -0.49 12.71
CA ARG A 29 11.28 0.37 11.66
C ARG A 29 11.07 -0.37 10.34
N LEU A 30 12.02 -1.25 9.97
CA LEU A 30 11.89 -2.11 8.79
C LEU A 30 10.72 -3.09 8.95
N GLN A 31 10.60 -3.72 10.12
CA GLN A 31 9.51 -4.65 10.41
C GLN A 31 8.14 -3.97 10.27
N GLN A 32 7.99 -2.76 10.83
CA GLN A 32 6.76 -1.96 10.67
C GLN A 32 6.45 -1.62 9.21
N ALA A 33 7.47 -1.29 8.41
CA ALA A 33 7.28 -1.02 6.98
C ALA A 33 6.83 -2.26 6.20
N ILE A 34 7.34 -3.44 6.55
CA ILE A 34 6.94 -4.73 5.95
C ILE A 34 5.48 -5.04 6.30
N GLU A 35 5.09 -4.91 7.57
CA GLU A 35 3.72 -5.13 8.04
C GLU A 35 2.71 -4.19 7.37
N LEU A 36 3.08 -2.91 7.25
CA LEU A 36 2.28 -1.92 6.52
C LEU A 36 2.11 -2.32 5.06
N THR A 37 3.21 -2.72 4.40
CA THR A 37 3.18 -3.14 2.99
C THR A 37 2.25 -4.34 2.78
N GLN A 38 2.30 -5.34 3.66
CA GLN A 38 1.40 -6.49 3.60
C GLN A 38 -0.06 -6.08 3.81
N THR A 39 -0.32 -5.16 4.72
CA THR A 39 -1.67 -4.63 5.00
C THR A 39 -2.21 -3.87 3.79
N CYS A 40 -1.42 -2.98 3.19
CA CYS A 40 -1.80 -2.27 1.97
C CYS A 40 -2.13 -3.25 0.82
N ARG A 41 -1.32 -4.30 0.63
CA ARG A 41 -1.60 -5.32 -0.41
C ARG A 41 -2.92 -6.06 -0.19
N ARG A 42 -3.25 -6.41 1.07
CA ARG A 42 -4.54 -7.02 1.41
C ARG A 42 -5.70 -6.06 1.11
N LEU A 43 -5.58 -4.80 1.51
CA LEU A 43 -6.60 -3.78 1.25
C LEU A 43 -6.81 -3.54 -0.24
N MET A 44 -5.72 -3.47 -1.03
CA MET A 44 -5.80 -3.37 -2.48
C MET A 44 -6.51 -4.58 -3.09
N ALA A 45 -6.16 -5.81 -2.67
CA ALA A 45 -6.81 -7.02 -3.16
C ALA A 45 -8.32 -7.05 -2.84
N THR A 46 -8.70 -6.65 -1.62
CA THR A 46 -10.12 -6.50 -1.26
C THR A 46 -10.82 -5.49 -2.17
N GLY A 47 -10.21 -4.32 -2.38
CA GLY A 47 -10.77 -3.30 -3.27
C GLY A 47 -10.92 -3.76 -4.72
N VAL A 48 -9.95 -4.52 -5.24
CA VAL A 48 -10.02 -5.15 -6.57
C VAL A 48 -11.19 -6.12 -6.62
N LYS A 49 -11.30 -7.05 -5.67
CA LYS A 49 -12.39 -8.04 -5.62
C LYS A 49 -13.77 -7.38 -5.51
N MET A 50 -13.87 -6.21 -4.87
CA MET A 50 -15.11 -5.44 -4.81
C MET A 50 -15.51 -4.84 -6.16
N ARG A 51 -14.54 -4.42 -6.99
CA ARG A 51 -14.80 -3.84 -8.33
C ARG A 51 -14.98 -4.91 -9.41
N HIS A 52 -14.25 -6.02 -9.28
CA HIS A 52 -14.18 -7.11 -10.25
C HIS A 52 -14.50 -8.44 -9.54
N PRO A 53 -15.77 -8.69 -9.16
CA PRO A 53 -16.16 -9.85 -8.36
C PRO A 53 -15.96 -11.20 -9.09
N ASP A 54 -15.81 -11.17 -10.41
CA ASP A 54 -15.54 -12.30 -11.30
C ASP A 54 -14.05 -12.67 -11.40
N TYR A 55 -13.15 -11.83 -10.88
CA TYR A 55 -11.72 -12.11 -10.91
C TYR A 55 -11.36 -13.29 -10.01
N ASN A 56 -10.59 -14.23 -10.56
CA ASN A 56 -9.92 -15.24 -9.76
C ASN A 56 -8.73 -14.64 -8.99
N ASP A 57 -8.07 -15.46 -8.16
CA ASP A 57 -6.98 -14.98 -7.31
C ASP A 57 -5.77 -14.48 -8.10
N GLU A 58 -5.46 -15.07 -9.27
CA GLU A 58 -4.35 -14.63 -10.10
C GLU A 58 -4.66 -13.30 -10.81
N GLN A 59 -5.89 -13.14 -11.32
CA GLN A 59 -6.35 -11.87 -11.89
C GLN A 59 -6.35 -10.77 -10.83
N THR A 60 -6.79 -11.08 -9.60
CA THR A 60 -6.72 -10.16 -8.47
C THR A 60 -5.26 -9.77 -8.17
N ARG A 61 -4.34 -10.74 -8.13
CA ARG A 61 -2.92 -10.50 -7.89
C ARG A 61 -2.32 -9.58 -8.95
N LEU A 62 -2.62 -9.83 -10.22
CA LEU A 62 -2.13 -9.01 -11.34
C LEU A 62 -2.70 -7.58 -11.30
N ALA A 63 -3.99 -7.42 -10.98
CA ALA A 63 -4.62 -6.11 -10.78
C ALA A 63 -3.96 -5.31 -9.64
N VAL A 64 -3.64 -5.97 -8.52
CA VAL A 64 -2.88 -5.32 -7.42
C VAL A 64 -1.48 -4.91 -7.87
N ILE A 65 -0.78 -5.74 -8.65
CA ILE A 65 0.54 -5.40 -9.18
C ILE A 65 0.43 -4.20 -10.14
N ARG A 66 -0.62 -4.14 -10.95
CA ARG A 66 -0.89 -3.00 -11.85
C ARG A 66 -1.10 -1.70 -11.07
N LEU A 67 -1.83 -1.73 -9.95
CA LEU A 67 -1.97 -0.57 -9.04
C LEU A 67 -0.61 -0.08 -8.50
N GLN A 68 0.31 -0.99 -8.22
CA GLN A 68 1.62 -0.64 -7.64
C GLN A 68 2.62 -0.12 -8.67
N LEU A 69 2.65 -0.72 -9.87
CA LEU A 69 3.59 -0.35 -10.93
C LEU A 69 3.10 0.81 -11.80
N GLY A 70 1.78 1.01 -11.87
CA GLY A 70 1.15 1.83 -12.90
C GLY A 70 1.10 1.14 -14.26
N ASP A 71 0.29 1.68 -15.17
CA ASP A 71 -0.03 1.04 -16.45
C ASP A 71 1.20 0.77 -17.32
N GLU A 72 2.09 1.75 -17.45
CA GLU A 72 3.25 1.65 -18.34
C GLU A 72 4.19 0.48 -17.95
N LEU A 73 4.59 0.44 -16.67
CA LEU A 73 5.49 -0.60 -16.18
C LEU A 73 4.80 -1.96 -16.11
N PHE A 74 3.52 -2.00 -15.77
CA PHE A 74 2.75 -3.23 -15.75
C PHE A 74 2.66 -3.86 -17.14
N ILE A 75 2.31 -3.10 -18.18
CA ILE A 75 2.20 -3.63 -19.54
C ILE A 75 3.55 -4.13 -20.06
N LYS A 76 4.65 -3.44 -19.74
CA LYS A 76 6.01 -3.89 -20.10
C LYS A 76 6.39 -5.21 -19.42
N ALA A 77 6.04 -5.39 -18.15
CA ALA A 77 6.39 -6.59 -17.38
C ALA A 77 5.42 -7.77 -17.60
N TYR A 78 4.14 -7.49 -17.86
CA TYR A 78 3.06 -8.46 -17.99
C TYR A 78 2.25 -8.25 -19.29
N PRO A 79 2.87 -8.33 -20.48
CA PRO A 79 2.19 -8.00 -21.74
C PRO A 79 0.97 -8.89 -22.04
N ASN A 80 1.00 -10.15 -21.61
CA ASN A 80 -0.11 -11.10 -21.78
C ASN A 80 -1.29 -10.84 -20.83
N ALA A 81 -1.12 -9.99 -19.82
CA ALA A 81 -2.15 -9.63 -18.85
C ALA A 81 -2.59 -8.16 -18.97
N LYS A 82 -2.28 -7.50 -20.09
CA LYS A 82 -2.57 -6.07 -20.32
C LYS A 82 -4.05 -5.69 -20.15
N ASP A 83 -4.95 -6.65 -20.32
CA ASP A 83 -6.41 -6.45 -20.23
C ASP A 83 -6.94 -6.59 -18.79
N ILE A 84 -6.09 -6.97 -17.82
CA ILE A 84 -6.45 -7.00 -16.40
C ILE A 84 -6.49 -5.58 -15.84
N LEU A 85 -7.65 -5.15 -15.36
CA LEU A 85 -7.88 -3.81 -14.85
C LEU A 85 -7.81 -3.78 -13.31
N PRO A 86 -7.34 -2.66 -12.73
CA PRO A 86 -7.27 -2.49 -11.27
C PRO A 86 -8.62 -2.19 -10.59
#